data_AF-A0A8E6K814-F1
#
_entry.id   AF-A0A8E6K814-F1
#
_cell.length_a   1.000
_cell.length_b   1.000
_cell.length_c   1.000
_cell.angle_alpha   90.00
_cell.angle_beta   90.00
_cell.angle_gamma   90.00
#
_symmetry.space_group_name_H-M   'P 1'
#
loop_
_entity.id
_entity.type
_entity.pdbx_description
1 polymer ?
#
loop_
_entity_poly.entity_id
_entity_poly.type
_entity_poly.pdbx_seq_one_letter_code
_entity_poly.pdbx_strand_id
1 'polypeptide(L)'
;MFRQLKKNLVATLIAALALGQVAPAFADPADTLPDMGTSAGSTLSIGQEMQMGDFYVRQLRGSAPLINDPLLVQYINALGMRLVSHADSVKTPFHFFLINNDEINAFAFFGGNVVLHSALFRYADNESQLASVMAHEISHVTQRHLARAMEDQKRSAPLTWVGALGSILLAMASPQAGMAALTGTLAGTRQGMISFTQQNEQEADRIGIQVLQRAGFDPQAMPSFLEKLLDQARYSTRPPEILLTHPLPESRLADARNRANQMRPVVVQSSADFYFAKARALGMYNSGRNQLTSDLLDQWSKGNVRQQHAAQYGRALQAMEASKYDEARKTLQPLLSAEPNNAWYLDLATDIDLGQKRANDAINRLKNARDLRVNPVLQLNLANAYLQGGQPKAAETILNRYTFSHKDDGNGWDLLAQAEAALNNRDQELAARAESYALAGRLDQAISLLSSASAQAKLGSQQQARYDARIDQLRQLQERFKPYTKM
;
A
#
# COMPACT_ATOMS: atom_id res chain seq x y z
N MET A 1 64.33 55.27 12.80
CA MET A 1 64.09 53.82 12.62
C MET A 1 62.88 53.26 13.39
N PHE A 2 62.51 53.75 14.59
CA PHE A 2 61.42 53.14 15.39
C PHE A 2 59.97 53.40 14.95
N ARG A 3 59.71 54.33 14.02
CA ARG A 3 58.33 54.67 13.57
C ARG A 3 57.83 53.79 12.41
N GLN A 4 58.73 53.20 11.62
CA GLN A 4 58.38 52.31 10.49
C GLN A 4 58.08 50.88 10.95
N LEU A 5 58.73 50.40 12.02
CA LEU A 5 58.46 49.06 12.59
C LEU A 5 57.02 48.91 13.10
N LYS A 6 56.40 49.97 13.64
CA LYS A 6 55.01 49.90 14.15
C LYS A 6 53.96 49.76 13.05
N LYS A 7 54.20 50.30 11.84
CA LYS A 7 53.25 50.18 10.72
C LYS A 7 53.27 48.79 10.11
N ASN A 8 54.47 48.21 9.99
CA ASN A 8 54.62 46.85 9.44
C ASN A 8 54.04 45.81 10.39
N LEU A 9 54.25 45.96 11.71
CA LEU A 9 53.69 45.02 12.70
C LEU A 9 52.15 45.02 12.68
N VAL A 10 51.53 46.20 12.60
CA VAL A 10 50.07 46.36 12.51
C VAL A 10 49.53 45.79 11.18
N ALA A 11 50.25 45.99 10.08
CA ALA A 11 49.86 45.41 8.79
C ALA A 11 49.92 43.88 8.79
N THR A 12 50.94 43.26 9.41
CA THR A 12 51.00 41.80 9.59
C THR A 12 49.92 41.28 10.54
N LEU A 13 49.55 42.04 11.59
CA LEU A 13 48.48 41.61 12.50
C LEU A 13 47.11 41.63 11.79
N ILE A 14 46.86 42.63 10.94
CA ILE A 14 45.62 42.73 10.15
C ILE A 14 45.58 41.63 9.07
N ALA A 15 46.71 41.32 8.43
CA ALA A 15 46.79 40.22 7.46
C ALA A 15 46.62 38.83 8.12
N ALA A 16 47.10 38.65 9.35
CA ALA A 16 46.91 37.42 10.12
C ALA A 16 45.47 37.24 10.62
N LEU A 17 44.74 38.34 10.90
CA LEU A 17 43.31 38.31 11.23
C LEU A 17 42.40 38.10 10.01
N ALA A 18 42.86 38.44 8.79
CA ALA A 18 42.11 38.23 7.55
C ALA A 18 42.26 36.81 6.96
N LEU A 19 43.22 36.02 7.45
CA LEU A 19 43.43 34.61 7.09
C LEU A 19 42.80 33.65 8.12
N GLY A 20 41.72 34.08 8.77
CA GLY A 20 40.89 33.21 9.60
C GLY A 20 40.49 31.97 8.81
N GLN A 21 40.76 30.80 9.38
CA GLN A 21 40.43 29.51 8.79
C GLN A 21 38.96 29.50 8.39
N VAL A 22 38.68 29.38 7.10
CA VAL A 22 37.35 29.04 6.60
C VAL A 22 37.12 27.59 6.98
N ALA A 23 36.66 27.36 8.21
CA ALA A 23 36.12 26.06 8.58
C ALA A 23 34.96 25.78 7.60
N PRO A 24 34.87 24.60 6.97
CA PRO A 24 33.69 24.23 6.23
C PRO A 24 32.51 24.31 7.19
N ALA A 25 31.59 25.23 6.93
CA ALA A 25 30.31 25.27 7.61
C ALA A 25 29.54 24.02 7.18
N PHE A 26 29.67 22.95 7.95
CA PHE A 26 28.71 21.85 7.89
C PHE A 26 27.43 22.38 8.54
N ALA A 27 26.39 22.56 7.74
CA ALA A 27 25.05 22.71 8.27
C ALA A 27 24.74 21.47 9.10
N ASP A 28 24.28 21.67 10.33
CA ASP A 28 23.78 20.59 11.17
C ASP A 28 22.61 19.92 10.43
N PRO A 29 22.69 18.62 10.05
CA PRO A 29 21.58 17.95 9.37
C PRO A 29 20.38 17.77 10.30
N ALA A 30 20.53 18.04 11.60
CA ALA A 30 19.43 18.25 12.52
C ALA A 30 18.80 19.63 12.28
N ASP A 31 18.14 19.80 11.13
CA ASP A 31 17.14 20.85 10.95
C ASP A 31 15.95 20.47 11.85
N THR A 32 16.09 20.72 13.15
CA THR A 32 14.99 20.63 14.11
C THR A 32 14.06 21.78 13.80
N LEU A 33 13.23 21.59 12.77
CA LEU A 33 12.07 22.41 12.54
C LEU A 33 11.34 22.53 13.88
N PRO A 34 11.08 23.75 14.38
CA PRO A 34 10.27 23.92 15.57
C PRO A 34 8.95 23.17 15.35
N ASP A 35 8.59 22.28 16.28
CA ASP A 35 7.22 21.76 16.37
C ASP A 35 6.33 22.96 16.66
N MET A 36 5.87 23.61 15.58
CA MET A 36 4.84 24.62 15.64
C MET A 36 3.56 23.87 15.99
N GLY A 37 3.39 23.63 17.29
CA GLY A 37 2.30 22.85 17.85
C GLY A 37 1.01 23.15 17.11
N THR A 38 0.41 22.09 16.57
CA THR A 38 -0.72 22.25 15.67
C THR A 38 -1.94 22.77 16.43
N SER A 39 -2.61 23.80 15.92
CA SER A 39 -4.02 24.07 16.26
C SER A 39 -4.95 22.89 15.96
N ALA A 40 -4.46 21.89 15.18
CA ALA A 40 -5.11 20.63 14.85
C ALA A 40 -5.39 19.71 16.04
N GLY A 41 -4.86 20.01 17.23
CA GLY A 41 -5.29 19.35 18.46
C GLY A 41 -6.71 19.71 18.91
N SER A 42 -7.36 20.69 18.27
CA SER A 42 -8.62 21.27 18.76
C SER A 42 -9.90 20.64 18.19
N THR A 43 -9.87 19.80 17.14
CA THR A 43 -11.14 19.38 16.49
C THR A 43 -11.30 17.92 16.05
N LEU A 44 -10.25 17.20 15.61
CA LEU A 44 -10.33 15.76 15.27
C LEU A 44 -9.33 14.97 16.12
N SER A 45 -9.84 14.11 17.01
CA SER A 45 -8.98 13.24 17.81
C SER A 45 -8.46 12.06 16.99
N ILE A 46 -7.33 11.48 17.39
CA ILE A 46 -6.79 10.25 16.77
C ILE A 46 -7.82 9.13 16.74
N GLY A 47 -8.64 8.99 17.79
CA GLY A 47 -9.71 7.98 17.83
C GLY A 47 -10.80 8.23 16.77
N GLN A 48 -11.17 9.48 16.52
CA GLN A 48 -12.12 9.84 15.46
C GLN A 48 -11.53 9.55 14.08
N GLU A 49 -10.24 9.85 13.87
CA GLU A 49 -9.56 9.53 12.61
C GLU A 49 -9.48 8.04 12.35
N MET A 50 -9.18 7.23 13.36
CA MET A 50 -9.19 5.77 13.23
C MET A 50 -10.58 5.24 12.88
N GLN A 51 -11.63 5.79 13.49
CA GLN A 51 -13.02 5.41 13.20
C GLN A 51 -13.42 5.79 11.76
N MET A 52 -13.08 7.00 11.32
CA MET A 52 -13.32 7.44 9.94
C MET A 52 -12.51 6.63 8.93
N GLY A 53 -11.25 6.33 9.27
CA GLY A 53 -10.38 5.46 8.48
C GLY A 53 -10.98 4.08 8.26
N ASP A 54 -11.46 3.42 9.32
CA ASP A 54 -12.13 2.10 9.22
C ASP A 54 -13.38 2.17 8.33
N PHE A 55 -14.17 3.24 8.44
CA PHE A 55 -15.31 3.45 7.55
C PHE A 55 -14.88 3.51 6.07
N TYR A 56 -13.90 4.35 5.73
CA TYR A 56 -13.46 4.50 4.33
C TYR A 56 -12.76 3.27 3.78
N VAL A 57 -11.97 2.55 4.58
CA VAL A 57 -11.37 1.28 4.16
C VAL A 57 -12.46 0.26 3.81
N ARG A 58 -13.55 0.19 4.60
CA ARG A 58 -14.68 -0.69 4.30
C ARG A 58 -15.39 -0.29 3.00
N GLN A 59 -15.60 1.00 2.77
CA GLN A 59 -16.15 1.49 1.50
C GLN A 59 -15.23 1.17 0.33
N LEU A 60 -13.92 1.37 0.50
CA LEU A 60 -12.89 1.07 -0.49
C LEU A 60 -12.96 -0.42 -0.88
N ARG A 61 -12.93 -1.34 0.11
CA ARG A 61 -13.05 -2.79 -0.12
C ARG A 61 -14.33 -3.17 -0.86
N GLY A 62 -15.44 -2.48 -0.61
CA GLY A 62 -16.75 -2.80 -1.19
C GLY A 62 -16.97 -2.29 -2.62
N SER A 63 -16.14 -1.37 -3.12
CA SER A 63 -16.41 -0.62 -4.35
C SER A 63 -15.21 -0.36 -5.27
N ALA A 64 -13.98 -0.38 -4.75
CA ALA A 64 -12.76 -0.22 -5.54
C ALA A 64 -12.15 -1.58 -5.93
N PRO A 65 -11.43 -1.67 -7.06
CA PRO A 65 -10.79 -2.91 -7.50
C PRO A 65 -9.49 -3.16 -6.72
N LEU A 66 -9.59 -3.47 -5.42
CA LEU A 66 -8.43 -3.81 -4.60
C LEU A 66 -7.77 -5.10 -5.09
N ILE A 67 -6.45 -5.08 -5.11
CA ILE A 67 -5.62 -6.27 -5.26
C ILE A 67 -5.43 -6.88 -3.88
N ASN A 68 -6.13 -7.98 -3.60
CA ASN A 68 -6.04 -8.75 -2.36
C ASN A 68 -5.07 -9.95 -2.48
N ASP A 69 -4.17 -9.92 -3.46
CA ASP A 69 -3.13 -10.95 -3.62
C ASP A 69 -2.24 -11.06 -2.38
N PRO A 70 -2.12 -12.23 -1.73
CA PRO A 70 -1.37 -12.36 -0.48
C PRO A 70 0.10 -11.94 -0.60
N LEU A 71 0.77 -12.20 -1.73
CA LEU A 71 2.18 -11.84 -1.95
C LEU A 71 2.35 -10.33 -2.14
N LEU A 72 1.53 -9.70 -2.98
CA LEU A 72 1.60 -8.26 -3.23
C LEU A 72 1.21 -7.44 -1.99
N VAL A 73 0.18 -7.86 -1.27
CA VAL A 73 -0.25 -7.21 -0.02
C VAL A 73 0.85 -7.33 1.04
N GLN A 74 1.45 -8.52 1.21
CA GLN A 74 2.57 -8.72 2.13
C GLN A 74 3.78 -7.86 1.74
N TYR A 75 4.16 -7.83 0.46
CA TYR A 75 5.28 -7.02 -0.03
C TYR A 75 5.08 -5.52 0.23
N ILE A 76 3.94 -4.97 -0.19
CA ILE A 76 3.66 -3.54 -0.07
C ILE A 76 3.56 -3.13 1.41
N ASN A 77 2.95 -3.95 2.28
CA ASN A 77 2.92 -3.65 3.70
C ASN A 77 4.29 -3.83 4.37
N ALA A 78 5.10 -4.81 3.97
CA ALA A 78 6.47 -4.95 4.50
C ALA A 78 7.36 -3.75 4.13
N LEU A 79 7.30 -3.30 2.87
CA LEU A 79 8.02 -2.11 2.41
C LEU A 79 7.52 -0.85 3.14
N GLY A 80 6.21 -0.68 3.23
CA GLY A 80 5.61 0.46 3.92
C GLY A 80 5.94 0.50 5.41
N MET A 81 5.85 -0.63 6.11
CA MET A 81 6.19 -0.70 7.53
C MET A 81 7.68 -0.49 7.80
N ARG A 82 8.57 -0.88 6.87
CA ARG A 82 9.99 -0.51 6.93
C ARG A 82 10.17 1.01 6.86
N LEU A 83 9.43 1.71 6.00
CA LEU A 83 9.49 3.17 5.95
C LEU A 83 8.93 3.81 7.23
N VAL A 84 7.77 3.33 7.70
CA VAL A 84 7.12 3.82 8.92
C VAL A 84 8.00 3.66 10.15
N SER A 85 8.77 2.57 10.28
CA SER A 85 9.71 2.38 11.41
C SER A 85 10.86 3.39 11.45
N HIS A 86 11.07 4.14 10.37
CA HIS A 86 12.08 5.20 10.26
C HIS A 86 11.46 6.60 10.15
N ALA A 87 10.14 6.73 10.22
CA ALA A 87 9.42 7.99 10.21
C ALA A 87 9.25 8.56 11.62
N ASP A 88 9.27 9.90 11.72
CA ASP A 88 9.02 10.60 12.98
C ASP A 88 7.53 10.81 13.20
N SER A 89 7.13 11.06 14.45
CA SER A 89 5.77 11.48 14.81
C SER A 89 4.64 10.54 14.35
N VAL A 90 4.92 9.24 14.20
CA VAL A 90 3.90 8.22 13.92
C VAL A 90 2.95 8.07 15.11
N LYS A 91 1.65 8.33 14.90
CA LYS A 91 0.59 8.25 15.94
C LYS A 91 -0.50 7.21 15.66
N THR A 92 -0.47 6.58 14.49
CA THR A 92 -1.48 5.61 14.05
C THR A 92 -0.80 4.35 13.49
N PRO A 93 -1.46 3.18 13.51
CA PRO A 93 -1.01 2.07 12.69
C PRO A 93 -1.06 2.46 11.21
N PHE A 94 -0.24 1.81 10.38
CA PHE A 94 -0.23 2.01 8.94
C PHE A 94 -0.71 0.76 8.21
N HIS A 95 -1.51 0.97 7.17
CA HIS A 95 -1.94 -0.07 6.24
C HIS A 95 -1.80 0.44 4.83
N PHE A 96 -1.27 -0.40 3.96
CA PHE A 96 -1.02 -0.07 2.57
C PHE A 96 -1.89 -0.93 1.66
N PHE A 97 -2.67 -0.29 0.81
CA PHE A 97 -3.62 -0.93 -0.10
C PHE A 97 -3.16 -0.74 -1.54
N LEU A 98 -3.35 -1.77 -2.35
CA LEU A 98 -3.03 -1.72 -3.78
C LEU A 98 -4.34 -1.81 -4.58
N ILE A 99 -4.52 -0.91 -5.54
CA ILE A 99 -5.68 -0.87 -6.43
C ILE A 99 -5.27 -1.23 -7.85
N ASN A 100 -6.02 -2.10 -8.51
CA ASN A 100 -5.84 -2.40 -9.93
C ASN A 100 -6.36 -1.22 -10.77
N ASN A 101 -5.47 -0.26 -11.00
CA ASN A 101 -5.68 0.92 -11.83
C ASN A 101 -4.40 1.21 -12.62
N ASP A 102 -4.56 1.48 -13.93
CA ASP A 102 -3.48 1.73 -14.87
C ASP A 102 -3.12 3.22 -15.03
N GLU A 103 -3.91 4.11 -14.42
CA GLU A 103 -3.54 5.50 -14.12
C GLU A 103 -2.73 5.57 -12.83
N ILE A 104 -1.58 6.23 -12.87
CA ILE A 104 -0.70 6.39 -11.70
C ILE A 104 -1.31 7.36 -10.70
N ASN A 105 -1.51 6.89 -9.48
CA ASN A 105 -1.87 7.72 -8.33
C ASN A 105 -1.43 7.04 -7.02
N ALA A 106 -1.31 7.86 -5.98
CA ALA A 106 -1.15 7.45 -4.60
C ALA A 106 -1.88 8.48 -3.74
N PHE A 107 -2.46 8.05 -2.63
CA PHE A 107 -3.06 8.97 -1.67
C PHE A 107 -3.18 8.33 -0.30
N ALA A 108 -3.17 9.14 0.74
CA ALA A 108 -3.41 8.70 2.11
C ALA A 108 -4.63 9.38 2.74
N PHE A 109 -5.29 8.69 3.66
CA PHE A 109 -6.39 9.23 4.45
C PHE A 109 -6.29 8.79 5.92
N PHE A 110 -7.29 9.21 6.70
CA PHE A 110 -7.33 9.04 8.15
C PHE A 110 -6.98 7.64 8.64
N GLY A 111 -6.28 7.55 9.78
CA GLY A 111 -5.93 6.29 10.41
C GLY A 111 -4.72 5.58 9.80
N GLY A 112 -3.85 6.29 9.08
CA GLY A 112 -2.63 5.72 8.48
C GLY A 112 -2.90 4.78 7.30
N ASN A 113 -4.00 5.00 6.58
CA ASN A 113 -4.37 4.20 5.43
C ASN A 113 -3.82 4.85 4.16
N VAL A 114 -2.89 4.17 3.49
CA VAL A 114 -2.23 4.62 2.26
C VAL A 114 -2.70 3.73 1.10
N VAL A 115 -3.14 4.35 0.02
CA VAL A 115 -3.64 3.68 -1.18
C VAL A 115 -2.69 3.95 -2.34
N LEU A 116 -2.32 2.88 -3.03
CA LEU A 116 -1.35 2.88 -4.12
C LEU A 116 -2.04 2.30 -5.37
N HIS A 117 -1.95 2.99 -6.51
CA HIS A 117 -2.38 2.40 -7.77
C HIS A 117 -1.31 1.43 -8.31
N SER A 118 -1.74 0.31 -8.88
CA SER A 118 -0.85 -0.70 -9.46
C SER A 118 0.06 -0.15 -10.57
N ALA A 119 -0.35 0.93 -11.24
CA ALA A 119 0.48 1.67 -12.19
C ALA A 119 1.81 2.13 -11.59
N LEU A 120 1.95 2.33 -10.27
CA LEU A 120 3.23 2.64 -9.65
C LEU A 120 4.32 1.61 -10.00
N PHE A 121 3.98 0.33 -10.11
CA PHE A 121 4.93 -0.71 -10.53
C PHE A 121 5.42 -0.51 -11.97
N ARG A 122 4.56 0.00 -12.87
CA ARG A 122 4.95 0.32 -14.26
C ARG A 122 5.95 1.48 -14.30
N TYR A 123 5.76 2.49 -13.46
CA TYR A 123 6.59 3.70 -13.44
C TYR A 123 7.88 3.54 -12.64
N ALA A 124 7.87 2.78 -11.54
CA ALA A 124 9.06 2.59 -10.72
C ALA A 124 10.07 1.68 -11.42
N ASP A 125 11.26 2.19 -11.70
CA ASP A 125 12.38 1.44 -12.29
C ASP A 125 13.16 0.65 -11.22
N ASN A 126 13.13 1.15 -9.98
CA ASN A 126 13.77 0.54 -8.82
C ASN A 126 12.89 0.67 -7.57
N GLU A 127 13.23 -0.09 -6.54
CA GLU A 127 12.47 -0.14 -5.30
C GLU A 127 12.51 1.19 -4.54
N SER A 128 13.62 1.94 -4.61
CA SER A 128 13.74 3.26 -3.98
C SER A 128 12.75 4.28 -4.57
N GLN A 129 12.39 4.18 -5.85
CA GLN A 129 11.38 5.05 -6.46
C GLN A 129 9.98 4.73 -5.94
N LEU A 130 9.61 3.45 -5.84
CA LEU A 130 8.35 3.04 -5.21
C LEU A 130 8.30 3.49 -3.75
N ALA A 131 9.40 3.26 -3.02
CA ALA A 131 9.56 3.68 -1.63
C ALA A 131 9.49 5.20 -1.48
N SER A 132 9.96 5.99 -2.45
CA SER A 132 9.88 7.46 -2.39
C SER A 132 8.44 7.97 -2.43
N VAL A 133 7.57 7.35 -3.24
CA VAL A 133 6.14 7.68 -3.27
C VAL A 133 5.49 7.29 -1.96
N MET A 134 5.78 6.09 -1.45
CA MET A 134 5.25 5.64 -0.16
C MET A 134 5.72 6.52 1.01
N ALA A 135 6.98 6.95 1.02
CA ALA A 135 7.53 7.86 2.04
C ALA A 135 6.90 9.26 1.97
N HIS A 136 6.57 9.74 0.77
CA HIS A 136 5.81 10.96 0.56
C HIS A 136 4.41 10.84 1.17
N GLU A 137 3.67 9.76 0.89
CA GLU A 137 2.35 9.51 1.48
C GLU A 137 2.39 9.35 3.01
N ILE A 138 3.39 8.64 3.55
CA ILE A 138 3.60 8.53 5.00
C ILE A 138 3.78 9.92 5.60
N SER A 139 4.52 10.81 4.93
CA SER A 139 4.75 12.18 5.38
C SER A 139 3.46 13.01 5.37
N HIS A 140 2.56 12.82 4.39
CA HIS A 140 1.23 13.45 4.43
C HIS A 140 0.43 13.04 5.67
N VAL A 141 0.52 11.78 6.09
CA VAL A 141 -0.16 11.26 7.27
C VAL A 141 0.47 11.80 8.56
N THR A 142 1.80 11.72 8.72
CA THR A 142 2.48 12.16 9.95
C THR A 142 2.32 13.66 10.18
N GLN A 143 2.34 14.45 9.10
CA GLN A 143 2.09 15.90 9.14
C GLN A 143 0.60 16.26 9.14
N ARG A 144 -0.28 15.25 9.19
CA ARG A 144 -1.73 15.40 9.30
C ARG A 144 -2.31 16.35 8.24
N HIS A 145 -1.75 16.38 7.02
CA HIS A 145 -2.12 17.35 5.97
C HIS A 145 -3.62 17.33 5.66
N LEU A 146 -4.20 16.13 5.53
CA LEU A 146 -5.64 15.99 5.27
C LEU A 146 -6.49 16.48 6.46
N ALA A 147 -6.07 16.19 7.69
CA ALA A 147 -6.80 16.63 8.89
C ALA A 147 -6.74 18.16 9.04
N ARG A 148 -5.58 18.78 8.78
CA ARG A 148 -5.40 20.24 8.77
C ARG A 148 -6.27 20.89 7.69
N ALA A 149 -6.21 20.38 6.45
CA ALA A 149 -7.03 20.87 5.35
C ALA A 149 -8.54 20.79 5.66
N MET A 150 -8.98 19.71 6.31
CA MET A 150 -10.37 19.56 6.73
C MET A 150 -10.76 20.49 7.88
N GLU A 151 -9.86 20.79 8.82
CA GLU A 151 -10.13 21.77 9.87
C GLU A 151 -10.41 23.15 9.28
N ASP A 152 -9.56 23.59 8.35
CA ASP A 152 -9.72 24.88 7.67
C ASP A 152 -11.06 24.94 6.92
N GLN A 153 -11.45 23.85 6.26
CA GLN A 153 -12.70 23.75 5.52
C GLN A 153 -13.94 23.70 6.43
N LYS A 154 -13.86 23.05 7.59
CA LYS A 154 -14.96 22.98 8.58
C LYS A 154 -15.31 24.36 9.14
N ARG A 155 -14.33 25.27 9.24
CA ARG A 155 -14.57 26.68 9.61
C ARG A 155 -15.44 27.40 8.57
N SER A 156 -15.43 26.95 7.32
CA SER A 156 -16.18 27.56 6.21
C SER A 156 -17.53 26.88 5.91
N ALA A 157 -17.71 25.57 6.15
CA ALA A 157 -18.97 24.86 5.91
C ALA A 157 -19.15 23.58 6.77
N PRO A 158 -19.68 23.62 8.00
CA PRO A 158 -19.56 22.50 8.94
C PRO A 158 -20.38 21.22 8.65
N LEU A 159 -21.38 21.24 7.77
CA LEU A 159 -22.42 20.19 7.74
C LEU A 159 -22.29 19.10 6.64
N THR A 160 -21.33 19.17 5.72
CA THR A 160 -21.40 18.39 4.46
C THR A 160 -20.12 17.69 4.01
N TRP A 161 -19.11 17.48 4.88
CA TRP A 161 -17.79 17.05 4.40
C TRP A 161 -17.46 15.56 4.49
N VAL A 162 -17.99 14.80 5.45
CA VAL A 162 -17.54 13.42 5.67
C VAL A 162 -18.03 12.47 4.58
N GLY A 163 -19.32 12.51 4.23
CA GLY A 163 -19.84 11.76 3.08
C GLY A 163 -19.17 12.16 1.74
N ALA A 164 -18.94 13.46 1.53
CA ALA A 164 -18.27 13.99 0.35
C ALA A 164 -16.83 13.45 0.21
N LEU A 165 -16.06 13.41 1.30
CA LEU A 165 -14.70 12.84 1.30
C LEU A 165 -14.72 11.37 0.90
N GLY A 166 -15.68 10.58 1.40
CA GLY A 166 -15.84 9.18 0.97
C GLY A 166 -16.03 9.05 -0.53
N SER A 167 -16.94 9.83 -1.10
CA SER A 167 -17.18 9.83 -2.55
C SER A 167 -15.95 10.25 -3.36
N ILE A 168 -15.18 11.23 -2.87
CA ILE A 168 -13.94 11.67 -3.52
C ILE A 168 -12.88 10.56 -3.50
N LEU A 169 -12.65 9.94 -2.34
CA LEU A 169 -11.70 8.83 -2.21
C LEU A 169 -12.09 7.65 -3.12
N LEU A 170 -13.38 7.34 -3.22
CA LEU A 170 -13.88 6.30 -4.12
C LEU A 170 -13.72 6.67 -5.60
N ALA A 171 -13.92 7.94 -5.97
CA ALA A 171 -13.69 8.40 -7.33
C ALA A 171 -12.21 8.32 -7.73
N MET A 172 -11.31 8.64 -6.81
CA MET A 172 -9.86 8.49 -7.01
C MET A 172 -9.44 7.02 -7.14
N ALA A 173 -10.03 6.15 -6.32
CA ALA A 173 -9.78 4.71 -6.33
C ALA A 173 -10.37 3.99 -7.56
N SER A 174 -11.55 4.43 -8.02
CA SER A 174 -12.29 3.84 -9.13
C SER A 174 -13.02 4.96 -9.89
N PRO A 175 -12.48 5.42 -11.04
CA PRO A 175 -13.10 6.46 -11.84
C PRO A 175 -14.54 6.12 -12.25
N GLN A 176 -14.86 4.84 -12.43
CA GLN A 176 -16.19 4.35 -12.79
C GLN A 176 -17.16 4.32 -11.59
N ALA A 177 -16.69 4.06 -10.37
CA ALA A 177 -17.54 4.01 -9.17
C ALA A 177 -17.90 5.42 -8.65
N GLY A 178 -16.99 6.39 -8.77
CA GLY A 178 -17.26 7.79 -8.38
C GLY A 178 -18.38 8.45 -9.19
N MET A 179 -18.57 8.03 -10.44
CA MET A 179 -19.61 8.56 -11.34
C MET A 179 -21.04 8.19 -10.93
N ALA A 180 -21.24 7.06 -10.23
CA ALA A 180 -22.56 6.66 -9.74
C ALA A 180 -23.01 7.43 -8.48
N ALA A 181 -22.04 7.90 -7.68
CA ALA A 181 -22.29 8.67 -6.46
C ALA A 181 -22.52 10.18 -6.73
N LEU A 182 -22.22 10.67 -7.94
CA LEU A 182 -22.26 12.09 -8.30
C LEU A 182 -23.17 12.33 -9.51
N THR A 183 -24.48 12.40 -9.29
CA THR A 183 -25.49 12.72 -10.34
C THR A 183 -25.51 14.20 -10.77
N GLY A 184 -24.49 15.00 -10.43
CA GLY A 184 -24.43 16.43 -10.74
C GLY A 184 -23.11 16.86 -11.37
N THR A 185 -23.12 17.07 -12.69
CA THR A 185 -22.09 17.73 -13.53
C THR A 185 -20.70 17.05 -13.62
N LEU A 186 -20.37 16.56 -14.82
CA LEU A 186 -19.01 16.11 -15.20
C LEU A 186 -17.92 17.15 -14.85
N ALA A 187 -18.24 18.44 -14.84
CA ALA A 187 -17.31 19.54 -14.53
C ALA A 187 -16.96 19.67 -13.02
N GLY A 188 -17.85 19.22 -12.12
CA GLY A 188 -17.61 19.28 -10.66
C GLY A 188 -16.61 18.22 -10.16
N THR A 189 -16.46 17.11 -10.90
CA THR A 189 -15.59 15.98 -10.51
C THR A 189 -14.10 16.36 -10.41
N ARG A 190 -13.62 17.29 -11.26
CA ARG A 190 -12.22 17.77 -11.20
C ARG A 190 -11.99 18.77 -10.07
N GLN A 191 -12.98 19.58 -9.73
CA GLN A 191 -12.90 20.56 -8.64
C GLN A 191 -12.97 19.90 -7.25
N GLY A 192 -13.48 18.66 -7.17
CA GLY A 192 -13.66 17.92 -5.93
C GLY A 192 -12.53 16.97 -5.53
N MET A 193 -11.48 16.80 -6.34
CA MET A 193 -10.36 15.93 -5.94
C MET A 193 -9.58 16.53 -4.77
N ILE A 194 -9.06 15.66 -3.89
CA ILE A 194 -8.13 16.10 -2.85
C ILE A 194 -6.86 16.56 -3.55
N SER A 195 -6.54 17.85 -3.42
CA SER A 195 -5.31 18.44 -3.92
C SER A 195 -4.62 19.17 -2.78
N PHE A 196 -3.33 18.93 -2.62
CA PHE A 196 -2.54 19.53 -1.55
C PHE A 196 -1.94 20.88 -1.99
N THR A 197 -1.74 21.77 -1.02
CA THR A 197 -1.06 23.05 -1.28
C THR A 197 0.41 22.81 -1.61
N GLN A 198 1.04 23.75 -2.31
CA GLN A 198 2.48 23.69 -2.59
C GLN A 198 3.33 23.55 -1.31
N GLN A 199 2.90 24.15 -0.20
CA GLN A 199 3.58 24.05 1.10
C GLN A 199 3.49 22.62 1.66
N ASN A 200 2.32 21.98 1.59
CA ASN A 200 2.13 20.59 2.00
C ASN A 200 3.02 19.65 1.18
N GLU A 201 3.09 19.85 -0.14
CA GLU A 201 3.91 19.04 -1.04
C GLU A 201 5.41 19.19 -0.74
N GLN A 202 5.87 20.43 -0.51
CA GLN A 202 7.24 20.68 -0.08
C GLN A 202 7.51 20.02 1.28
N GLU A 203 6.64 20.19 2.27
CA GLU A 203 6.82 19.56 3.58
C GLU A 203 6.91 18.02 3.45
N ALA A 204 6.04 17.41 2.65
CA ALA A 204 6.01 15.96 2.43
C ALA A 204 7.25 15.44 1.70
N ASP A 205 7.75 16.12 0.65
CA ASP A 205 9.00 15.74 -0.02
C ASP A 205 10.20 15.82 0.93
N ARG A 206 10.25 16.88 1.73
CA ARG A 206 11.37 17.17 2.65
C ARG A 206 11.49 16.16 3.77
N ILE A 207 10.37 15.75 4.34
CA ILE A 207 10.32 14.71 5.37
C ILE A 207 10.48 13.34 4.72
N GLY A 208 9.77 13.09 3.62
CA GLY A 208 9.78 11.83 2.90
C GLY A 208 11.17 11.40 2.44
N ILE A 209 11.99 12.33 1.93
CA ILE A 209 13.35 12.02 1.49
C ILE A 209 14.27 11.64 2.67
N GLN A 210 14.04 12.23 3.86
CA GLN A 210 14.77 11.84 5.08
C GLN A 210 14.35 10.45 5.55
N VAL A 211 13.05 10.13 5.50
CA VAL A 211 12.55 8.79 5.84
C VAL A 211 13.11 7.75 4.86
N LEU A 212 13.10 8.07 3.57
CA LEU A 212 13.65 7.24 2.51
C LEU A 212 15.13 6.91 2.75
N GLN A 213 15.93 7.93 3.06
CA GLN A 213 17.36 7.76 3.38
C GLN A 213 17.56 6.91 4.66
N ARG A 214 16.82 7.23 5.74
CA ARG A 214 16.92 6.50 7.02
C ARG A 214 16.54 5.03 6.88
N ALA A 215 15.59 4.72 6.01
CA ALA A 215 15.20 3.36 5.68
C ALA A 215 16.21 2.63 4.78
N GLY A 216 17.30 3.30 4.36
CA GLY A 216 18.37 2.71 3.56
C GLY A 216 18.05 2.60 2.07
N PHE A 217 17.20 3.49 1.55
CA PHE A 217 16.95 3.65 0.12
C PHE A 217 17.73 4.85 -0.46
N ASP A 218 17.81 4.91 -1.78
CA ASP A 218 18.52 5.98 -2.49
C ASP A 218 17.71 7.29 -2.46
N PRO A 219 18.22 8.37 -1.83
CA PRO A 219 17.54 9.67 -1.83
C PRO A 219 17.35 10.27 -3.22
N GLN A 220 18.23 9.96 -4.18
CA GLN A 220 18.13 10.44 -5.56
C GLN A 220 16.97 9.82 -6.32
N ALA A 221 16.39 8.74 -5.81
CA ALA A 221 15.21 8.12 -6.42
C ALA A 221 13.98 9.03 -6.40
N MET A 222 13.82 9.88 -5.37
CA MET A 222 12.71 10.82 -5.29
C MET A 222 12.73 11.87 -6.42
N PRO A 223 13.78 12.71 -6.59
CA PRO A 223 13.81 13.67 -7.69
C PRO A 223 13.84 13.00 -9.07
N SER A 224 14.47 11.82 -9.20
CA SER A 224 14.47 11.06 -10.46
C SER A 224 13.06 10.61 -10.84
N PHE A 225 12.25 10.19 -9.88
CA PHE A 225 10.86 9.81 -10.11
C PHE A 225 9.98 11.02 -10.47
N LEU A 226 10.14 12.15 -9.76
CA LEU A 226 9.43 13.39 -10.07
C LEU A 226 9.76 13.91 -11.47
N GLU A 227 11.04 13.89 -11.86
CA GLU A 227 11.48 14.23 -13.21
C GLU A 227 10.82 13.33 -14.26
N LYS A 228 10.78 12.01 -14.02
CA LYS A 228 10.11 11.06 -14.91
C LYS A 228 8.61 11.38 -15.10
N LEU A 229 7.91 11.79 -14.04
CA LEU A 229 6.52 12.23 -14.13
C LEU A 229 6.36 13.50 -14.95
N LEU A 230 7.25 14.49 -14.76
CA LEU A 230 7.26 15.73 -15.53
C LEU A 230 7.54 15.50 -17.00
N ASP A 231 8.53 14.66 -17.32
CA ASP A 231 8.86 14.31 -18.70
C ASP A 231 7.66 13.66 -19.38
N GLN A 232 7.00 12.70 -18.71
CA GLN A 232 5.80 12.10 -19.27
C GLN A 232 4.64 13.10 -19.44
N ALA A 233 4.48 14.05 -18.52
CA ALA A 233 3.47 15.10 -18.65
C ALA A 233 3.76 16.04 -19.84
N ARG A 234 5.03 16.30 -20.18
CA ARG A 234 5.42 17.10 -21.36
C ARG A 234 5.07 16.41 -22.68
N TYR A 235 5.16 15.09 -22.75
CA TYR A 235 4.92 14.30 -23.97
C TYR A 235 3.51 13.71 -24.08
N SER A 236 2.64 13.91 -23.09
CA SER A 236 1.27 13.38 -23.06
C SER A 236 0.24 14.50 -23.12
N THR A 237 -0.85 14.31 -23.86
CA THR A 237 -1.99 15.24 -23.88
C THR A 237 -2.74 15.28 -22.54
N ARG A 238 -2.60 14.22 -21.72
CA ARG A 238 -3.18 14.15 -20.38
C ARG A 238 -2.06 14.01 -19.35
N PRO A 239 -1.95 14.92 -18.37
CA PRO A 239 -0.97 14.77 -17.29
C PRO A 239 -1.31 13.52 -16.45
N PRO A 240 -0.31 12.84 -15.88
CA PRO A 240 -0.55 11.76 -14.92
C PRO A 240 -1.46 12.20 -13.77
N GLU A 241 -2.41 11.37 -13.36
CA GLU A 241 -3.40 11.72 -12.31
C GLU A 241 -2.76 12.09 -10.97
N ILE A 242 -1.64 11.46 -10.61
CA ILE A 242 -0.84 11.82 -9.44
C ILE A 242 -0.45 13.30 -9.41
N LEU A 243 -0.28 13.97 -10.57
CA LEU A 243 0.06 15.40 -10.63
C LEU A 243 -1.14 16.32 -10.40
N LEU A 244 -2.37 15.80 -10.40
CA LEU A 244 -3.59 16.54 -10.08
C LEU A 244 -3.80 16.60 -8.57
N THR A 245 -3.47 15.52 -7.86
CA THR A 245 -3.54 15.41 -6.41
C THR A 245 -2.27 15.97 -5.74
N HIS A 246 -1.12 15.80 -6.38
CA HIS A 246 0.20 16.27 -5.94
C HIS A 246 0.83 17.21 -7.00
N PRO A 247 0.50 18.51 -6.99
CA PRO A 247 1.04 19.47 -7.95
C PRO A 247 2.58 19.48 -7.97
N LEU A 248 3.16 19.49 -9.18
CA LEU A 248 4.61 19.40 -9.39
C LEU A 248 5.15 20.59 -10.21
N PRO A 249 5.20 21.81 -9.63
CA PRO A 249 5.88 22.92 -10.27
C PRO A 249 7.40 22.68 -10.35
N GLU A 250 8.09 23.31 -11.30
CA GLU A 250 9.55 23.15 -11.46
C GLU A 250 10.33 23.51 -10.18
N SER A 251 9.82 24.46 -9.38
CA SER A 251 10.39 24.81 -8.08
C SER A 251 10.40 23.65 -7.08
N ARG A 252 9.41 22.76 -7.14
CA ARG A 252 9.32 21.57 -6.27
C ARG A 252 10.36 20.53 -6.69
N LEU A 253 10.49 20.26 -8.00
CA LEU A 253 11.55 19.38 -8.52
C LEU A 253 12.95 19.91 -8.14
N ALA A 254 13.17 21.22 -8.26
CA ALA A 254 14.43 21.86 -7.89
C ALA A 254 14.75 21.72 -6.38
N ASP A 255 13.76 21.86 -5.50
CA ASP A 255 13.91 21.64 -4.04
C ASP A 255 14.28 20.18 -3.74
N ALA A 256 13.56 19.22 -4.34
CA ALA A 256 13.83 17.79 -4.17
C ALA A 256 15.25 17.41 -4.63
N ARG A 257 15.70 17.94 -5.79
CA ARG A 257 17.08 17.75 -6.28
C ARG A 257 18.11 18.34 -5.33
N ASN A 258 17.89 19.57 -4.87
CA ASN A 258 18.82 20.25 -3.97
C ASN A 258 19.00 19.45 -2.68
N ARG A 259 17.91 18.93 -2.11
CA ARG A 259 17.95 18.10 -0.89
C ARG A 259 18.64 16.76 -1.11
N ALA A 260 18.31 16.05 -2.18
CA ALA A 260 18.98 14.79 -2.50
C ALA A 260 20.50 14.98 -2.68
N ASN A 261 20.93 16.10 -3.26
CA ASN A 261 22.34 16.42 -3.48
C ASN A 261 23.10 16.80 -2.19
N GLN A 262 22.40 17.26 -1.16
CA GLN A 262 22.99 17.53 0.15
C GLN A 262 23.15 16.25 0.99
N MET A 263 22.46 15.17 0.61
CA MET A 263 22.55 13.88 1.27
C MET A 263 23.72 13.06 0.74
N ARG A 264 24.26 12.17 1.58
CA ARG A 264 25.29 11.22 1.14
C ARG A 264 24.71 10.29 0.06
N PRO A 265 25.40 10.11 -1.08
CA PRO A 265 24.96 9.16 -2.10
C PRO A 265 24.83 7.74 -1.53
N VAL A 266 23.71 7.07 -1.78
CA VAL A 266 23.47 5.68 -1.37
C VAL A 266 23.13 4.87 -2.62
N VAL A 267 24.07 4.05 -3.09
CA VAL A 267 23.80 3.13 -4.20
C VAL A 267 23.20 1.85 -3.64
N VAL A 268 21.88 1.69 -3.81
CA VAL A 268 21.11 0.55 -3.29
C VAL A 268 20.60 -0.28 -4.45
N GLN A 269 20.73 -1.60 -4.34
CA GLN A 269 20.11 -2.53 -5.28
C GLN A 269 18.71 -2.90 -4.78
N SER A 270 17.70 -2.81 -5.64
CA SER A 270 16.34 -3.27 -5.33
C SER A 270 16.32 -4.72 -4.84
N SER A 271 15.43 -5.03 -3.91
CA SER A 271 15.16 -6.39 -3.48
C SER A 271 14.71 -7.28 -4.66
N ALA A 272 14.87 -8.60 -4.53
CA ALA A 272 14.29 -9.53 -5.50
C ALA A 272 12.74 -9.46 -5.45
N ASP A 273 12.18 -9.27 -4.26
CA ASP A 273 10.73 -9.12 -4.02
C ASP A 273 10.13 -7.95 -4.80
N PHE A 274 10.83 -6.81 -4.94
CA PHE A 274 10.38 -5.72 -5.80
C PHE A 274 10.15 -6.17 -7.24
N TYR A 275 11.11 -6.92 -7.82
CA TYR A 275 10.99 -7.37 -9.19
C TYR A 275 9.92 -8.48 -9.34
N PHE A 276 9.77 -9.38 -8.36
CA PHE A 276 8.68 -10.36 -8.37
C PHE A 276 7.31 -9.70 -8.19
N ALA A 277 7.18 -8.72 -7.30
CA ALA A 277 5.97 -7.93 -7.12
C ALA A 277 5.60 -7.17 -8.39
N LYS A 278 6.58 -6.52 -9.04
CA LYS A 278 6.38 -5.85 -10.33
C LYS A 278 5.97 -6.83 -11.42
N ALA A 279 6.62 -8.00 -11.51
CA ALA A 279 6.25 -9.04 -12.47
C ALA A 279 4.82 -9.54 -12.23
N ARG A 280 4.46 -9.82 -10.97
CA ARG A 280 3.13 -10.31 -10.60
C ARG A 280 2.04 -9.27 -10.81
N ALA A 281 2.27 -8.02 -10.42
CA ALA A 281 1.31 -6.93 -10.61
C ALA A 281 1.06 -6.64 -12.10
N LEU A 282 2.11 -6.63 -12.93
CA LEU A 282 1.97 -6.34 -14.37
C LEU A 282 1.57 -7.57 -15.21
N GLY A 283 1.76 -8.78 -14.69
CA GLY A 283 1.38 -10.04 -15.34
C GLY A 283 -0.03 -10.45 -14.95
N MET A 284 -0.24 -10.76 -13.67
CA MET A 284 -1.48 -11.33 -13.13
C MET A 284 -2.62 -10.33 -12.97
N TYR A 285 -2.28 -9.06 -12.73
CA TYR A 285 -3.23 -7.96 -12.59
C TYR A 285 -3.11 -6.99 -13.75
N ASN A 286 -2.80 -7.51 -14.94
CA ASN A 286 -2.65 -6.71 -16.13
C ASN A 286 -3.97 -6.00 -16.51
N SER A 287 -3.88 -4.71 -16.82
CA SER A 287 -5.05 -3.88 -17.14
C SER A 287 -4.59 -2.65 -17.90
N GLY A 288 -5.23 -2.35 -19.03
CA GLY A 288 -4.88 -1.20 -19.87
C GLY A 288 -3.37 -1.17 -20.17
N ARG A 289 -2.70 -0.10 -19.73
CA ARG A 289 -1.25 0.10 -19.92
C ARG A 289 -0.37 -0.70 -18.95
N ASN A 290 -0.92 -1.26 -17.88
CA ASN A 290 -0.19 -2.14 -16.97
C ASN A 290 -0.08 -3.52 -17.62
N GLN A 291 1.05 -3.77 -18.28
CA GLN A 291 1.33 -5.03 -18.96
C GLN A 291 2.77 -5.47 -18.67
N LEU A 292 2.96 -6.77 -18.44
CA LEU A 292 4.27 -7.39 -18.40
C LEU A 292 4.71 -7.71 -19.84
N THR A 293 5.33 -6.73 -20.49
CA THR A 293 5.70 -6.85 -21.92
C THR A 293 6.91 -7.74 -22.14
N SER A 294 7.03 -8.30 -23.35
CA SER A 294 8.24 -9.02 -23.79
C SER A 294 9.49 -8.15 -23.67
N ASP A 295 9.39 -6.86 -24.02
CA ASP A 295 10.50 -5.92 -23.95
C ASP A 295 11.04 -5.77 -22.51
N LEU A 296 10.14 -5.68 -21.53
CA LEU A 296 10.52 -5.60 -20.12
C LEU A 296 11.20 -6.90 -19.66
N LEU A 297 10.65 -8.06 -20.02
CA LEU A 297 11.22 -9.37 -19.69
C LEU A 297 12.58 -9.59 -20.35
N ASP A 298 12.76 -9.12 -21.59
CA ASP A 298 14.01 -9.23 -22.32
C ASP A 298 15.07 -8.28 -21.77
N GLN A 299 14.68 -7.06 -21.39
CA GLN A 299 15.56 -6.14 -20.66
C GLN A 299 16.04 -6.77 -19.35
N TRP A 300 15.12 -7.34 -18.56
CA TRP A 300 15.47 -7.98 -17.28
C TRP A 300 16.31 -9.25 -17.44
N SER A 301 16.10 -10.01 -18.52
CA SER A 301 16.93 -11.19 -18.82
C SER A 301 18.40 -10.86 -19.11
N LYS A 302 18.70 -9.61 -19.46
CA LYS A 302 20.06 -9.10 -19.68
C LYS A 302 20.59 -8.28 -18.49
N GLY A 303 19.77 -8.15 -17.44
CA GLY A 303 20.06 -7.37 -16.25
C GLY A 303 20.84 -8.14 -15.19
N ASN A 304 20.74 -7.69 -13.94
CA ASN A 304 21.33 -8.39 -12.80
C ASN A 304 20.58 -9.71 -12.49
N VAL A 305 21.17 -10.57 -11.65
CA VAL A 305 20.60 -11.90 -11.31
C VAL A 305 19.16 -11.82 -10.79
N ARG A 306 18.82 -10.80 -9.97
CA ARG A 306 17.46 -10.63 -9.43
C ARG A 306 16.45 -10.33 -10.53
N GLN A 307 16.84 -9.49 -11.51
CA GLN A 307 16.03 -9.21 -12.69
C GLN A 307 15.89 -10.44 -13.57
N GLN A 308 16.96 -11.22 -13.78
CA GLN A 308 16.91 -12.45 -14.56
C GLN A 308 15.94 -13.47 -13.95
N HIS A 309 16.02 -13.69 -12.63
CA HIS A 309 15.08 -14.55 -11.90
C HIS A 309 13.64 -14.04 -12.01
N ALA A 310 13.41 -12.73 -11.88
CA ALA A 310 12.09 -12.14 -12.02
C ALA A 310 11.54 -12.23 -13.45
N ALA A 311 12.38 -12.14 -14.48
CA ALA A 311 11.98 -12.36 -15.86
C ALA A 311 11.57 -13.82 -16.10
N GLN A 312 12.32 -14.78 -15.55
CA GLN A 312 11.96 -16.20 -15.63
C GLN A 312 10.67 -16.51 -14.86
N TYR A 313 10.50 -15.95 -13.66
CA TYR A 313 9.26 -16.02 -12.90
C TYR A 313 8.08 -15.41 -13.68
N GLY A 314 8.26 -14.23 -14.27
CA GLY A 314 7.23 -13.55 -15.07
C GLY A 314 6.81 -14.37 -16.31
N ARG A 315 7.75 -15.02 -16.99
CA ARG A 315 7.43 -15.94 -18.11
C ARG A 315 6.67 -17.17 -17.62
N ALA A 316 7.04 -17.74 -16.48
CA ALA A 316 6.31 -18.86 -15.89
C ALA A 316 4.87 -18.45 -15.47
N LEU A 317 4.71 -17.24 -14.93
CA LEU A 317 3.41 -16.67 -14.57
C LEU A 317 2.50 -16.52 -15.80
N GLN A 318 3.00 -15.89 -16.87
CA GLN A 318 2.23 -15.74 -18.12
C GLN A 318 1.88 -17.09 -18.76
N ALA A 319 2.79 -18.08 -18.70
CA ALA A 319 2.50 -19.44 -19.17
C ALA A 319 1.40 -20.12 -18.32
N MET A 320 1.42 -19.92 -17.00
CA MET A 320 0.39 -20.43 -16.09
C MET A 320 -0.98 -19.81 -16.41
N GLU A 321 -1.05 -18.49 -16.59
CA GLU A 321 -2.30 -17.79 -16.96
C GLU A 321 -2.84 -18.22 -18.32
N ALA A 322 -1.95 -18.52 -19.28
CA ALA A 322 -2.31 -19.09 -20.57
C ALA A 322 -2.66 -20.59 -20.50
N SER A 323 -2.81 -21.17 -19.29
CA SER A 323 -3.08 -22.60 -19.05
C SER A 323 -2.02 -23.56 -19.63
N LYS A 324 -0.82 -23.06 -19.93
CA LYS A 324 0.33 -23.84 -20.41
C LYS A 324 1.13 -24.38 -19.22
N TYR A 325 0.49 -25.19 -18.40
CA TYR A 325 1.03 -25.61 -17.10
C TYR A 325 2.35 -26.37 -17.18
N ASP A 326 2.56 -27.20 -18.21
CA ASP A 326 3.83 -27.92 -18.36
C ASP A 326 5.00 -26.99 -18.72
N GLU A 327 4.74 -25.98 -19.55
CA GLU A 327 5.71 -24.92 -19.87
C GLU A 327 5.99 -24.06 -18.64
N ALA A 328 4.95 -23.65 -17.91
CA ALA A 328 5.07 -22.89 -16.67
C ALA A 328 5.91 -23.65 -15.63
N ARG A 329 5.64 -24.95 -15.43
CA ARG A 329 6.39 -25.81 -14.53
C ARG A 329 7.86 -25.90 -14.94
N LYS A 330 8.14 -26.18 -16.22
CA LYS A 330 9.50 -26.27 -16.75
C LYS A 330 10.27 -24.97 -16.56
N THR A 331 9.58 -23.83 -16.74
CA THR A 331 10.17 -22.50 -16.60
C THR A 331 10.43 -22.15 -15.14
N LEU A 332 9.53 -22.51 -14.20
CA LEU A 332 9.69 -22.25 -12.78
C LEU A 332 10.69 -23.19 -12.08
N GLN A 333 10.84 -24.42 -12.58
CA GLN A 333 11.61 -25.47 -11.90
C GLN A 333 13.04 -25.08 -11.50
N PRO A 334 13.85 -24.39 -12.33
CA PRO A 334 15.19 -23.97 -11.92
C PRO A 334 15.18 -22.99 -10.73
N LEU A 335 14.23 -22.05 -10.70
CA LEU A 335 14.08 -21.09 -9.61
C LEU A 335 13.68 -21.78 -8.31
N LEU A 336 12.67 -22.65 -8.38
CA LEU A 336 12.20 -23.41 -7.22
C LEU A 336 13.26 -24.40 -6.69
N SER A 337 14.11 -24.93 -7.56
CA SER A 337 15.21 -25.83 -7.14
C SER A 337 16.35 -25.06 -6.46
N ALA A 338 16.61 -23.82 -6.88
CA ALA A 338 17.62 -22.97 -6.28
C ALA A 338 17.16 -22.42 -4.92
N GLU A 339 15.90 -22.00 -4.80
CA GLU A 339 15.32 -21.45 -3.58
C GLU A 339 13.99 -22.15 -3.22
N PRO A 340 14.04 -23.38 -2.67
CA PRO A 340 12.84 -24.20 -2.45
C PRO A 340 11.87 -23.65 -1.38
N ASN A 341 12.29 -22.67 -0.59
CA ASN A 341 11.47 -22.03 0.44
C ASN A 341 10.99 -20.62 0.04
N ASN A 342 11.29 -20.15 -1.18
CA ASN A 342 10.86 -18.84 -1.63
C ASN A 342 9.32 -18.82 -1.84
N ALA A 343 8.62 -17.93 -1.13
CA ALA A 343 7.16 -17.90 -1.12
C ALA A 343 6.56 -17.59 -2.50
N TRP A 344 7.19 -16.72 -3.31
CA TRP A 344 6.74 -16.41 -4.67
C TRP A 344 6.73 -17.65 -5.57
N TYR A 345 7.76 -18.50 -5.43
CA TYR A 345 7.89 -19.72 -6.24
C TYR A 345 6.96 -20.83 -5.74
N LEU A 346 6.81 -20.96 -4.42
CA LEU A 346 5.90 -21.93 -3.82
C LEU A 346 4.44 -21.63 -4.16
N ASP A 347 4.05 -20.37 -4.15
CA ASP A 347 2.73 -19.88 -4.58
C ASP A 347 2.46 -20.24 -6.05
N LEU A 348 3.32 -19.80 -6.98
CA LEU A 348 3.13 -20.10 -8.40
C LEU A 348 3.17 -21.61 -8.71
N ALA A 349 4.03 -22.38 -8.01
CA ALA A 349 4.05 -23.83 -8.16
C ALA A 349 2.76 -24.49 -7.66
N THR A 350 2.10 -23.90 -6.66
CA THR A 350 0.78 -24.34 -6.16
C THR A 350 -0.27 -24.12 -7.23
N ASP A 351 -0.35 -22.93 -7.83
CA ASP A 351 -1.31 -22.64 -8.89
C ASP A 351 -1.14 -23.57 -10.11
N ILE A 352 0.11 -23.82 -10.52
CA ILE A 352 0.43 -24.76 -11.61
C ILE A 352 -0.05 -26.18 -11.28
N ASP A 353 0.19 -26.67 -10.07
CA ASP A 353 -0.25 -28.00 -9.63
C ASP A 353 -1.78 -28.10 -9.57
N LEU A 354 -2.45 -27.09 -9.00
CA LEU A 354 -3.91 -27.07 -8.88
C LEU A 354 -4.57 -27.00 -10.26
N GLY A 355 -4.03 -26.22 -11.20
CA GLY A 355 -4.49 -26.17 -12.59
C GLY A 355 -4.40 -27.52 -13.31
N GLN A 356 -3.43 -28.36 -12.94
CA GLN A 356 -3.29 -29.74 -13.46
C GLN A 356 -4.00 -30.80 -12.60
N LYS A 357 -4.84 -30.40 -11.64
CA LYS A 357 -5.53 -31.30 -10.69
C LYS A 357 -4.56 -32.15 -9.83
N ARG A 358 -3.36 -31.63 -9.57
CA ARG A 358 -2.32 -32.27 -8.75
C ARG A 358 -2.28 -31.70 -7.33
N ALA A 359 -3.44 -31.63 -6.68
CA ALA A 359 -3.56 -31.04 -5.34
C ALA A 359 -2.66 -31.72 -4.29
N ASN A 360 -2.48 -33.04 -4.35
CA ASN A 360 -1.60 -33.76 -3.42
C ASN A 360 -0.13 -33.33 -3.54
N ASP A 361 0.35 -33.02 -4.74
CA ASP A 361 1.73 -32.55 -4.96
C ASP A 361 1.93 -31.16 -4.34
N ALA A 362 0.95 -30.26 -4.54
CA ALA A 362 0.94 -28.94 -3.92
C ALA A 362 0.91 -29.01 -2.39
N ILE A 363 0.00 -29.82 -1.83
CA ILE A 363 -0.12 -30.04 -0.38
C ILE A 363 1.20 -30.55 0.20
N ASN A 364 1.81 -31.57 -0.42
CA ASN A 364 3.06 -32.14 0.05
C ASN A 364 4.21 -31.13 0.00
N ARG A 365 4.30 -30.31 -1.05
CA ARG A 365 5.30 -29.25 -1.16
C ARG A 365 5.14 -28.20 -0.06
N LEU A 366 3.93 -27.67 0.13
CA LEU A 366 3.64 -26.61 1.10
C LEU A 366 3.79 -27.09 2.55
N LYS A 367 3.44 -28.35 2.87
CA LYS A 367 3.66 -28.94 4.20
C LYS A 367 5.14 -29.00 4.61
N ASN A 368 6.03 -29.11 3.62
CA ASN A 368 7.47 -29.16 3.83
C ASN A 368 8.13 -27.78 3.82
N ALA A 369 7.38 -26.70 3.55
CA ALA A 369 7.91 -25.35 3.57
C ALA A 369 8.25 -24.92 5.00
N ARG A 370 9.48 -24.41 5.19
CA ARG A 370 10.02 -24.04 6.51
C ARG A 370 9.12 -23.04 7.25
N ASP A 371 8.60 -22.05 6.52
CA ASP A 371 7.93 -20.89 7.10
C ASP A 371 6.39 -21.03 7.11
N LEU A 372 5.84 -22.21 6.85
CA LEU A 372 4.38 -22.45 6.80
C LEU A 372 3.63 -21.93 8.04
N ARG A 373 4.24 -22.03 9.23
CA ARG A 373 3.59 -21.59 10.48
C ARG A 373 3.56 -20.08 10.68
N VAL A 374 4.42 -19.34 9.99
CA VAL A 374 4.59 -17.89 10.18
C VAL A 374 4.22 -17.07 8.95
N ASN A 375 4.26 -17.66 7.76
CA ASN A 375 3.96 -16.96 6.52
C ASN A 375 2.47 -17.13 6.13
N PRO A 376 1.64 -16.07 6.20
CA PRO A 376 0.21 -16.14 5.88
C PRO A 376 -0.05 -16.56 4.42
N VAL A 377 0.83 -16.21 3.48
CA VAL A 377 0.72 -16.60 2.06
C VAL A 377 0.70 -18.12 1.92
N LEU A 378 1.60 -18.81 2.61
CA LEU A 378 1.71 -20.27 2.56
C LEU A 378 0.53 -20.95 3.25
N GLN A 379 -0.02 -20.33 4.30
CA GLN A 379 -1.20 -20.83 5.01
C GLN A 379 -2.44 -20.79 4.12
N LEU A 380 -2.68 -19.68 3.42
CA LEU A 380 -3.78 -19.54 2.47
C LEU A 380 -3.61 -20.48 1.27
N ASN A 381 -2.41 -20.57 0.71
CA ASN A 381 -2.11 -21.51 -0.38
C ASN A 381 -2.39 -22.96 0.03
N LEU A 382 -1.96 -23.37 1.23
CA LEU A 382 -2.18 -24.72 1.71
C LEU A 382 -3.66 -24.99 1.98
N ALA A 383 -4.39 -24.03 2.55
CA ALA A 383 -5.83 -24.15 2.76
C ALA A 383 -6.58 -24.29 1.43
N ASN A 384 -6.25 -23.47 0.43
CA ASN A 384 -6.82 -23.57 -0.91
C ASN A 384 -6.48 -24.93 -1.56
N ALA A 385 -5.22 -25.39 -1.46
CA ALA A 385 -4.83 -26.70 -1.98
C ALA A 385 -5.59 -27.86 -1.32
N TYR A 386 -5.84 -27.80 -0.01
CA TYR A 386 -6.70 -28.77 0.68
C TYR A 386 -8.14 -28.74 0.18
N LEU A 387 -8.73 -27.56 -0.07
CA LEU A 387 -10.07 -27.45 -0.64
C LEU A 387 -10.16 -28.09 -2.03
N GLN A 388 -9.25 -27.73 -2.93
CA GLN A 388 -9.18 -28.29 -4.27
C GLN A 388 -8.87 -29.79 -4.28
N GLY A 389 -8.15 -30.27 -3.25
CA GLY A 389 -7.86 -31.69 -3.02
C GLY A 389 -8.98 -32.47 -2.33
N GLY A 390 -10.16 -31.87 -2.10
CA GLY A 390 -11.29 -32.54 -1.46
C GLY A 390 -11.10 -32.82 0.03
N GLN A 391 -10.25 -32.06 0.72
CA GLN A 391 -9.96 -32.17 2.16
C GLN A 391 -10.43 -30.92 2.94
N PRO A 392 -11.73 -30.57 2.91
CA PRO A 392 -12.21 -29.31 3.47
C PRO A 392 -12.03 -29.20 5.00
N LYS A 393 -12.03 -30.32 5.73
CA LYS A 393 -11.75 -30.32 7.18
C LYS A 393 -10.34 -29.85 7.53
N ALA A 394 -9.36 -30.21 6.70
CA ALA A 394 -7.97 -29.77 6.87
C ALA A 394 -7.84 -28.26 6.57
N ALA A 395 -8.52 -27.78 5.53
CA ALA A 395 -8.60 -26.36 5.21
C ALA A 395 -9.26 -25.56 6.35
N GLU A 396 -10.41 -26.00 6.84
CA GLU A 396 -11.15 -25.39 7.95
C GLU A 396 -10.27 -25.23 9.19
N THR A 397 -9.47 -26.24 9.53
CA THR A 397 -8.57 -26.21 10.70
C THR A 397 -7.52 -25.09 10.59
N ILE A 398 -6.97 -24.87 9.38
CA ILE A 398 -6.02 -23.78 9.12
C ILE A 398 -6.75 -22.44 9.16
N LEU A 399 -7.89 -22.35 8.48
CA LEU A 399 -8.62 -21.11 8.25
C LEU A 399 -9.25 -20.57 9.54
N ASN A 400 -9.75 -21.42 10.43
CA ASN A 400 -10.24 -21.01 11.75
C ASN A 400 -9.15 -20.32 12.60
N ARG A 401 -7.91 -20.81 12.53
CA ARG A 401 -6.77 -20.14 13.17
C ARG A 401 -6.39 -18.86 12.43
N TYR A 402 -6.37 -18.93 11.09
CA TYR A 402 -5.98 -17.82 10.24
C TYR A 402 -6.88 -16.60 10.45
N THR A 403 -8.20 -16.76 10.34
CA THR A 403 -9.18 -15.67 10.47
C THR A 403 -9.24 -15.11 11.89
N PHE A 404 -8.88 -15.91 12.90
CA PHE A 404 -8.71 -15.40 14.27
C PHE A 404 -7.50 -14.46 14.39
N SER A 405 -6.38 -14.76 13.74
CA SER A 405 -5.16 -13.93 13.78
C SER A 405 -5.17 -12.78 12.75
N HIS A 406 -5.87 -12.94 11.63
CA HIS A 406 -5.91 -12.02 10.50
C HIS A 406 -7.36 -11.63 10.19
N LYS A 407 -8.05 -11.09 11.20
CA LYS A 407 -9.50 -10.77 11.15
C LYS A 407 -9.92 -9.83 10.00
N ASP A 408 -8.98 -9.04 9.47
CA ASP A 408 -9.24 -8.02 8.45
C ASP A 408 -8.86 -8.50 7.01
N ASP A 409 -8.43 -9.76 6.85
CA ASP A 409 -8.12 -10.37 5.55
C ASP A 409 -9.34 -11.13 4.99
N GLY A 410 -9.90 -10.60 3.89
CA GLY A 410 -11.05 -11.20 3.22
C GLY A 410 -10.78 -12.57 2.61
N ASN A 411 -9.55 -12.85 2.18
CA ASN A 411 -9.21 -14.15 1.57
C ASN A 411 -9.43 -15.31 2.55
N GLY A 412 -9.08 -15.09 3.83
CA GLY A 412 -9.25 -16.08 4.88
C GLY A 412 -10.74 -16.39 5.12
N TRP A 413 -11.57 -15.35 5.19
CA TRP A 413 -13.01 -15.51 5.41
C TRP A 413 -13.71 -16.17 4.21
N ASP A 414 -13.33 -15.80 2.99
CA ASP A 414 -13.90 -16.38 1.77
C ASP A 414 -13.52 -17.86 1.60
N LEU A 415 -12.27 -18.23 1.89
CA LEU A 415 -11.85 -19.63 1.89
C LEU A 415 -12.51 -20.41 3.05
N LEU A 416 -12.70 -19.80 4.23
CA LEU A 416 -13.38 -20.44 5.34
C LEU A 416 -14.83 -20.74 5.00
N ALA A 417 -15.53 -19.78 4.37
CA ALA A 417 -16.88 -20.00 3.87
C ALA A 417 -16.95 -21.17 2.88
N GLN A 418 -15.98 -21.28 1.96
CA GLN A 418 -15.90 -22.42 1.03
C GLN A 418 -15.65 -23.75 1.75
N ALA A 419 -14.79 -23.77 2.76
CA ALA A 419 -14.52 -24.95 3.57
C ALA A 419 -15.77 -25.44 4.33
N GLU A 420 -16.46 -24.53 5.01
CA GLU A 420 -17.67 -24.84 5.77
C GLU A 420 -18.82 -25.26 4.84
N ALA A 421 -18.94 -24.64 3.66
CA ALA A 421 -19.90 -25.06 2.65
C ALA A 421 -19.64 -26.51 2.19
N ALA A 422 -18.38 -26.86 1.91
CA ALA A 422 -17.99 -28.21 1.51
C ALA A 422 -18.19 -29.25 2.64
N LEU A 423 -18.23 -28.82 3.90
CA LEU A 423 -18.54 -29.66 5.07
C LEU A 423 -20.04 -29.72 5.40
N ASN A 424 -20.88 -28.97 4.69
CA ASN A 424 -22.31 -28.77 5.00
C ASN A 424 -22.59 -28.12 6.37
N ASN A 425 -21.64 -27.34 6.90
CA ASN A 425 -21.80 -26.56 8.13
C ASN A 425 -22.42 -25.19 7.81
N ARG A 426 -23.71 -25.19 7.50
CA ARG A 426 -24.39 -24.03 6.88
C ARG A 426 -24.35 -22.75 7.72
N ASP A 427 -24.51 -22.87 9.03
CA ASP A 427 -24.50 -21.72 9.94
C ASP A 427 -23.10 -21.08 10.05
N GLN A 428 -22.04 -21.90 10.10
CA GLN A 428 -20.66 -21.42 10.09
C GLN A 428 -20.26 -20.81 8.74
N GLU A 429 -20.73 -21.38 7.63
CA GLU A 429 -20.58 -20.78 6.30
C GLU A 429 -21.21 -19.38 6.26
N LEU A 430 -22.45 -19.24 6.73
CA LEU A 430 -23.16 -17.96 6.76
C LEU A 430 -22.42 -16.92 7.62
N ALA A 431 -21.89 -17.34 8.77
CA ALA A 431 -21.09 -16.48 9.63
C ALA A 431 -19.77 -16.03 8.97
N ALA A 432 -19.05 -16.95 8.30
CA ALA A 432 -17.82 -16.61 7.58
C ALA A 432 -18.09 -15.63 6.42
N ARG A 433 -19.15 -15.86 5.62
CA ARG A 433 -19.58 -14.92 4.58
C ARG A 433 -19.94 -13.55 5.16
N ALA A 434 -20.61 -13.51 6.31
CA ALA A 434 -20.99 -12.27 6.97
C ALA A 434 -19.79 -11.39 7.29
N GLU A 435 -18.65 -11.97 7.68
CA GLU A 435 -17.42 -11.22 7.92
C GLU A 435 -16.89 -10.58 6.64
N SER A 436 -16.89 -11.29 5.50
CA SER A 436 -16.53 -10.69 4.20
C SER A 436 -17.43 -9.50 3.84
N TYR A 437 -18.76 -9.62 4.03
CA TYR A 437 -19.68 -8.51 3.84
C TYR A 437 -19.42 -7.35 4.81
N ALA A 438 -19.10 -7.64 6.08
CA ALA A 438 -18.80 -6.63 7.07
C ALA A 438 -17.52 -5.87 6.73
N LEU A 439 -16.46 -6.57 6.29
CA LEU A 439 -15.20 -5.97 5.83
C LEU A 439 -15.39 -5.09 4.60
N ALA A 440 -16.36 -5.41 3.73
CA ALA A 440 -16.74 -4.62 2.57
C ALA A 440 -17.77 -3.49 2.88
N GLY A 441 -18.05 -3.21 4.15
CA GLY A 441 -18.97 -2.14 4.57
C GLY A 441 -20.45 -2.44 4.36
N ARG A 442 -20.80 -3.66 3.93
CA ARG A 442 -22.18 -4.11 3.66
C ARG A 442 -22.81 -4.67 4.95
N LEU A 443 -22.92 -3.80 5.95
CA LEU A 443 -23.26 -4.20 7.33
C LEU A 443 -24.66 -4.83 7.46
N ASP A 444 -25.66 -4.36 6.72
CA ASP A 444 -27.00 -4.96 6.75
C ASP A 444 -27.03 -6.39 6.21
N GLN A 445 -26.26 -6.65 5.14
CA GLN A 445 -26.14 -7.99 4.57
C GLN A 445 -25.41 -8.93 5.54
N ALA A 446 -24.35 -8.45 6.18
CA ALA A 446 -23.64 -9.20 7.21
C ALA A 446 -24.55 -9.57 8.39
N ILE A 447 -25.34 -8.61 8.89
CA ILE A 447 -26.31 -8.84 9.97
C ILE A 447 -27.37 -9.87 9.55
N SER A 448 -27.91 -9.76 8.34
CA SER A 448 -28.92 -10.70 7.80
C SER A 448 -28.38 -12.15 7.74
N LEU A 449 -27.13 -12.32 7.30
CA LEU A 449 -26.47 -13.62 7.25
C LEU A 449 -26.24 -14.19 8.67
N LEU A 450 -25.77 -13.38 9.61
CA LEU A 450 -25.58 -13.81 11.00
C LEU A 450 -26.91 -14.13 11.70
N SER A 451 -27.98 -13.39 11.41
CA SER A 451 -29.32 -13.70 11.93
C SER A 451 -29.82 -15.04 11.41
N SER A 452 -29.56 -15.32 10.13
CA SER A 452 -29.87 -16.63 9.53
C SER A 452 -29.03 -17.77 10.14
N ALA A 453 -27.76 -17.52 10.46
CA ALA A 453 -26.89 -18.47 11.16
C ALA A 453 -27.37 -18.73 12.60
N SER A 454 -27.70 -17.67 13.34
CA SER A 454 -28.25 -17.74 14.71
C SER A 454 -29.54 -18.55 14.78
N ALA A 455 -30.44 -18.35 13.81
CA ALA A 455 -31.70 -19.10 13.74
C ALA A 455 -31.51 -20.62 13.49
N GLN A 456 -30.38 -21.03 12.91
CA GLN A 456 -30.05 -22.45 12.67
C GLN A 456 -29.29 -23.08 13.84
N ALA A 457 -28.64 -22.27 14.68
CA ALA A 457 -27.93 -22.75 15.86
C ALA A 457 -28.89 -23.21 16.96
N LYS A 458 -28.46 -24.16 17.79
CA LYS A 458 -29.26 -24.63 18.93
C LYS A 458 -29.50 -23.48 19.92
N LEU A 459 -30.75 -23.30 20.33
CA LEU A 459 -31.16 -22.29 21.31
C LEU A 459 -30.36 -22.43 22.62
N GLY A 460 -29.78 -21.32 23.10
CA GLY A 460 -28.96 -21.27 24.31
C GLY A 460 -27.54 -21.84 24.16
N SER A 461 -27.13 -22.22 22.95
CA SER A 461 -25.76 -22.68 22.69
C SER A 461 -24.76 -21.51 22.70
N GLN A 462 -23.49 -21.83 22.97
CA GLN A 462 -22.40 -20.85 22.85
C GLN A 462 -22.28 -20.30 21.41
N GLN A 463 -22.64 -21.09 20.41
CA GLN A 463 -22.58 -20.70 19.01
C GLN A 463 -23.62 -19.64 18.66
N GLN A 464 -24.87 -19.84 19.10
CA GLN A 464 -25.92 -18.83 18.97
C GLN A 464 -25.50 -17.52 19.65
N ALA A 465 -25.02 -17.59 20.90
CA ALA A 465 -24.57 -16.41 21.64
C ALA A 465 -23.43 -15.65 20.93
N ARG A 466 -22.53 -16.35 20.24
CA ARG A 466 -21.47 -15.71 19.43
C ARG A 466 -22.04 -14.97 18.23
N TYR A 467 -22.98 -15.57 17.50
CA TYR A 467 -23.62 -14.93 16.35
C TYR A 467 -24.41 -13.69 16.78
N ASP A 468 -25.20 -13.80 17.85
CA ASP A 468 -25.98 -12.68 18.40
C ASP A 468 -25.08 -11.54 18.89
N ALA A 469 -24.02 -11.86 19.63
CA ALA A 469 -23.04 -10.86 20.07
C ALA A 469 -22.35 -10.17 18.88
N ARG A 470 -22.08 -10.89 17.79
CA ARG A 470 -21.49 -10.30 16.58
C ARG A 470 -22.49 -9.39 15.86
N ILE A 471 -23.77 -9.75 15.82
CA ILE A 471 -24.85 -8.89 15.31
C ILE A 471 -24.89 -7.57 16.09
N ASP A 472 -24.83 -7.63 17.43
CA ASP A 472 -24.83 -6.44 18.27
C ASP A 472 -23.63 -5.53 17.98
N GLN A 473 -22.44 -6.11 17.81
CA GLN A 473 -21.24 -5.36 17.42
C GLN A 473 -21.40 -4.65 16.06
N LEU A 474 -21.98 -5.33 15.07
CA LEU A 474 -22.22 -4.75 13.74
C LEU A 474 -23.29 -3.65 13.77
N ARG A 475 -24.35 -3.80 14.57
CA ARG A 475 -25.36 -2.75 14.77
C ARG A 475 -24.77 -1.52 15.46
N GLN A 476 -23.94 -1.72 16.49
CA GLN A 476 -23.19 -0.62 17.12
C GLN A 476 -22.24 0.05 16.13
N LEU A 477 -21.64 -0.71 15.21
CA LEU A 477 -20.80 -0.15 14.14
C LEU A 477 -21.63 0.67 13.13
N GLN A 478 -22.83 0.22 12.76
CA GLN A 478 -23.74 0.98 11.89
C GLN A 478 -24.12 2.34 12.49
N GLU A 479 -24.51 2.38 13.77
CA GLU A 479 -24.84 3.64 14.44
C GLU A 479 -23.62 4.58 14.53
N ARG A 480 -22.42 4.03 14.74
CA ARG A 480 -21.16 4.78 14.70
C ARG A 480 -20.83 5.35 13.32
N PHE A 481 -21.26 4.70 12.24
CA PHE A 481 -21.01 5.12 10.86
C PHE A 481 -22.14 5.97 10.25
N LYS A 482 -23.29 6.02 10.89
CA LYS A 482 -24.44 6.82 10.49
C LYS A 482 -24.14 8.30 10.19
N PRO A 483 -23.22 8.99 10.90
CA PRO A 483 -22.83 10.35 10.56
C PRO A 483 -22.09 10.46 9.21
N TYR A 484 -21.54 9.36 8.70
CA TYR A 484 -20.70 9.33 7.49
C TYR A 484 -21.48 8.89 6.25
N THR A 485 -22.61 8.22 6.43
CA THR A 485 -23.47 7.72 5.34
C THR A 485 -24.58 8.68 4.93
N LYS A 486 -24.97 9.64 5.77
CA LYS A 486 -26.00 10.63 5.45
C LYS A 486 -25.43 11.79 4.63
N MET A 487 -25.46 11.66 3.31
CA MET A 487 -25.59 12.76 2.33
C MET A 487 -26.55 12.36 1.23
#